data_AF-A0A935G0A0-F1
#
_entry.id   AF-A0A935G0A0-F1
#
_cell.length_a   1.000
_cell.length_b   1.000
_cell.length_c   1.000
_cell.angle_alpha   90.00
_cell.angle_beta   90.00
_cell.angle_gamma   90.00
#
_symmetry.space_group_name_H-M   'P 1'
#
loop_
_entity.id
_entity.type
_entity.pdbx_description
1 polymer ?
#
loop_
_entity_poly.entity_id
_entity_poly.type
_entity_poly.pdbx_seq_one_letter_code
_entity_poly.pdbx_strand_id
1 'polypeptide(L)'
;MMAWLIENWRDAILMAVALLAVYVVFSIMRLVQMSRTATRVDYAALHRGEHHVPTPDEERQAAVSDPVWSPLREPGQRPMAAPREPVEIAPLARNEAAVPVAPSAPAEPVVTTSANSRFARFARWGQGVALSGTQGAPDALAPAARNEDFASELRQTQLESEMSQLRRESERLREELAAVQEELTLLKSARNVSPLYSEAAALAQKGVPADGIAGQCGISLGEAELVAALAMADGRRIEPTEYLDPNDSGNSNGQAHGGQPNRHRRTGTHG
;
A
#
# COMPACT_ATOMS: atom_id res chain seq x y z
N MET A 1 -44.12 3.57 -23.57
CA MET A 1 -43.00 2.65 -23.27
C MET A 1 -41.97 3.27 -22.31
N MET A 2 -41.61 4.56 -22.44
CA MET A 2 -40.65 5.23 -21.53
C MET A 2 -41.15 5.46 -20.08
N ALA A 3 -42.46 5.64 -19.85
CA ALA A 3 -42.99 5.86 -18.50
C ALA A 3 -42.86 4.64 -17.57
N TRP A 4 -42.80 3.43 -18.13
CA TRP A 4 -42.63 2.19 -17.36
C TRP A 4 -41.19 1.99 -16.84
N LEU A 5 -40.21 2.67 -17.46
CA LEU A 5 -38.81 2.62 -17.04
C LEU A 5 -38.54 3.47 -15.78
N ILE A 6 -39.34 4.52 -15.56
CA ILE A 6 -39.13 5.47 -14.47
C ILE A 6 -39.82 4.97 -13.18
N GLU A 7 -40.91 4.21 -13.27
CA GLU A 7 -41.57 3.66 -12.08
C GLU A 7 -40.70 2.59 -11.38
N ASN A 8 -39.99 1.76 -12.16
CA ASN A 8 -39.24 0.60 -11.64
C ASN A 8 -37.85 0.94 -11.07
N TRP A 9 -37.34 2.17 -11.23
CA TRP A 9 -35.98 2.49 -10.74
C TRP A 9 -35.90 2.52 -9.20
N ARG A 10 -37.00 2.84 -8.52
CA ARG A 10 -37.07 2.86 -7.05
C ARG A 10 -36.94 1.45 -6.51
N ASP A 11 -37.66 0.50 -7.10
CA ASP A 11 -37.57 -0.91 -6.72
C ASP A 11 -36.19 -1.50 -7.03
N ALA A 12 -35.57 -1.09 -8.14
CA ALA A 12 -34.18 -1.46 -8.45
C ALA A 12 -33.18 -0.93 -7.40
N ILE A 13 -33.35 0.30 -6.94
CA ILE A 13 -32.52 0.88 -5.86
C ILE A 13 -32.75 0.13 -4.54
N LEU A 14 -34.01 -0.16 -4.19
CA LEU A 14 -34.31 -0.88 -2.95
C LEU A 14 -33.71 -2.29 -2.96
N MET A 15 -33.77 -2.98 -4.11
CA MET A 15 -33.11 -4.29 -4.29
C MET A 15 -31.59 -4.19 -4.17
N ALA A 16 -30.97 -3.15 -4.75
CA ALA A 16 -29.54 -2.93 -4.63
C ALA A 16 -29.11 -2.63 -3.19
N VAL A 17 -29.87 -1.80 -2.46
CA VAL A 17 -29.61 -1.48 -1.05
C VAL A 17 -29.79 -2.72 -0.17
N ALA A 18 -30.83 -3.54 -0.42
CA ALA A 18 -31.05 -4.78 0.32
C ALA A 18 -29.90 -5.79 0.09
N LEU A 19 -29.43 -5.94 -1.15
CA LEU A 19 -28.27 -6.77 -1.49
C LEU A 19 -27.00 -6.29 -0.79
N LEU A 20 -26.77 -4.98 -0.77
CA LEU A 20 -25.62 -4.37 -0.10
C LEU A 20 -25.68 -4.61 1.41
N ALA A 21 -26.84 -4.50 2.04
CA ALA A 21 -27.02 -4.80 3.46
C ALA A 21 -26.71 -6.27 3.78
N VAL A 22 -27.22 -7.21 2.97
CA VAL A 22 -26.92 -8.65 3.13
C VAL A 22 -25.42 -8.93 2.95
N TYR A 23 -24.80 -8.30 1.96
CA TYR A 23 -23.36 -8.41 1.72
C TYR A 23 -22.54 -7.92 2.91
N VAL A 24 -22.89 -6.77 3.49
CA VAL A 24 -22.21 -6.22 4.67
C VAL A 24 -22.33 -7.17 5.86
N VAL A 25 -23.54 -7.69 6.12
CA VAL A 25 -23.75 -8.67 7.21
C VAL A 25 -22.93 -9.93 6.99
N PHE A 26 -22.89 -10.46 5.77
CA PHE A 26 -22.07 -11.63 5.44
C PHE A 26 -20.58 -11.35 5.62
N SER A 27 -20.11 -10.17 5.21
CA SER A 27 -18.71 -9.76 5.33
C SER A 27 -18.30 -9.62 6.81
N ILE A 28 -19.15 -9.02 7.64
CA ILE A 28 -18.94 -8.95 9.10
C ILE A 28 -18.94 -10.35 9.70
N MET A 29 -19.88 -11.22 9.33
CA MET A 29 -19.92 -12.60 9.84
C MET A 29 -18.66 -13.37 9.46
N ARG A 30 -18.16 -13.22 8.23
CA ARG A 30 -16.91 -13.82 7.77
C ARG A 30 -15.70 -13.27 8.53
N LEU A 31 -15.67 -11.96 8.79
CA LEU A 31 -14.61 -11.31 9.57
C LEU A 31 -14.59 -11.83 11.02
N VAL A 32 -15.77 -11.97 11.63
CA VAL A 32 -15.90 -12.53 12.97
C VAL A 32 -15.50 -14.01 12.99
N GLN A 33 -15.88 -14.80 11.98
CA GLN A 33 -15.45 -16.21 11.87
C GLN A 33 -13.93 -16.34 11.80
N MET A 34 -13.25 -15.51 11.00
CA MET A 34 -11.78 -15.49 10.91
C MET A 34 -11.12 -15.03 12.22
N SER A 35 -11.72 -14.06 12.93
CA SER A 35 -11.19 -13.60 14.22
C SER A 35 -11.25 -14.70 15.30
N ARG A 36 -12.23 -15.61 15.21
CA ARG A 36 -12.39 -16.73 16.15
C ARG A 36 -11.38 -17.85 15.90
N THR A 37 -10.89 -18.03 14.68
CA THR A 37 -9.81 -18.99 14.41
C THR A 37 -8.43 -18.44 14.76
N ALA A 38 -8.23 -17.13 14.68
CA ALA A 38 -6.96 -16.48 15.03
C ALA A 38 -6.69 -16.39 16.56
N THR A 39 -7.70 -16.59 17.41
CA THR A 39 -7.56 -16.50 18.88
C THR A 39 -7.20 -17.83 19.56
N ARG A 40 -7.03 -18.93 18.80
CA ARG A 40 -6.41 -20.18 19.28
C ARG A 40 -4.94 -20.28 18.86
N VAL A 41 -4.19 -19.18 18.96
CA VAL A 41 -2.74 -19.29 19.09
C VAL A 41 -2.49 -19.63 20.56
N ASP A 42 -2.14 -20.89 20.76
CA ASP A 42 -1.90 -21.55 22.03
C ASP A 42 -0.96 -20.75 22.95
N TYR A 43 -1.54 -20.00 23.89
CA TYR A 43 -0.85 -19.63 25.13
C TYR A 43 -0.39 -20.88 25.93
N ALA A 44 -0.94 -22.05 25.61
CA ALA A 44 -0.49 -23.34 26.13
C ALA A 44 0.91 -23.77 25.61
N ALA A 45 1.35 -23.26 24.45
CA ALA A 45 2.69 -23.56 23.91
C ALA A 45 3.79 -22.74 24.59
N LEU A 46 3.47 -21.56 25.14
CA LEU A 46 4.40 -20.72 25.91
C LEU A 46 4.67 -21.22 27.34
N HIS A 47 3.88 -22.17 27.86
CA HIS A 47 4.09 -22.80 29.18
C HIS A 47 4.70 -24.21 29.11
N ARG A 48 5.05 -24.72 27.92
CA ARG A 48 5.85 -25.97 27.77
C ARG A 48 7.36 -25.71 27.69
N GLY A 49 7.78 -24.47 27.90
CA GLY A 49 9.16 -24.17 28.32
C GLY A 49 9.25 -24.35 29.83
N GLU A 50 9.26 -25.60 30.30
CA GLU A 50 9.71 -25.95 31.64
C GLU A 50 11.13 -25.38 31.81
N HIS A 51 11.23 -24.24 32.49
CA HIS A 51 12.45 -23.89 33.20
C HIS A 51 12.65 -24.95 34.27
N HIS A 52 13.39 -26.02 33.92
CA HIS A 52 14.05 -26.89 34.89
C HIS A 52 15.00 -26.01 35.69
N VAL A 53 14.53 -25.48 36.82
CA VAL A 53 15.38 -24.86 37.83
C VAL A 53 16.05 -26.04 38.53
N PRO A 54 17.36 -26.28 38.31
CA PRO A 54 18.05 -27.38 38.95
C PRO A 54 17.91 -27.21 40.46
N THR A 55 17.48 -28.29 41.11
CA THR A 55 17.40 -28.30 42.57
C THR A 55 18.83 -28.27 43.13
N PRO A 56 19.07 -27.66 44.32
CA PRO A 56 20.43 -27.54 44.89
C PRO A 56 21.17 -28.88 45.11
N ASP A 57 20.44 -29.99 45.04
CA ASP A 57 20.98 -31.34 45.19
C ASP A 57 21.53 -31.92 43.87
N GLU A 58 21.07 -31.46 42.70
CA GLU A 58 21.63 -31.84 41.39
C GLU A 58 23.00 -31.16 41.13
N GLU A 59 23.20 -29.93 41.63
CA GLU A 59 24.48 -29.22 41.52
C GLU A 59 25.58 -29.88 42.37
N ARG A 60 25.21 -30.61 43.43
CA ARG A 60 26.15 -31.42 44.23
C ARG A 60 26.54 -32.74 43.56
N GLN A 61 25.70 -33.29 42.68
CA GLN A 61 26.02 -34.51 41.93
C GLN A 61 26.83 -34.21 40.65
N ALA A 62 26.65 -33.04 40.03
CA ALA A 62 27.47 -32.60 38.90
C ALA A 62 28.94 -32.29 39.29
N ALA A 63 29.23 -32.04 40.58
CA ALA A 63 30.57 -31.77 41.08
C ALA A 63 31.41 -33.05 41.35
N VAL A 64 30.86 -34.26 41.19
CA VAL A 64 31.55 -35.55 41.40
C VAL A 64 31.67 -36.33 40.08
N SER A 65 32.02 -35.63 39.01
CA SER A 65 32.49 -36.25 37.78
C SER A 65 33.81 -35.60 37.40
N ASP A 66 34.90 -36.21 37.86
CA ASP A 66 36.26 -35.85 37.52
C ASP A 66 36.44 -35.73 36.00
N PRO A 67 36.90 -34.58 35.48
CA PRO A 67 37.46 -34.56 34.14
C PRO A 67 38.76 -35.36 34.17
N VAL A 68 38.75 -36.54 33.53
CA VAL A 68 39.95 -37.30 33.19
C VAL A 68 40.86 -36.41 32.35
N TRP A 69 41.80 -35.75 33.03
CA TRP A 69 42.95 -35.09 32.43
C TRP A 69 43.77 -36.15 31.70
N SER A 70 43.79 -36.08 30.36
CA SER A 70 44.77 -36.80 29.55
C SER A 70 46.13 -36.09 29.66
N PRO A 71 47.20 -36.75 30.13
CA PRO A 71 48.53 -36.16 30.15
C PRO A 71 49.32 -36.53 28.89
N LEU A 72 50.28 -35.67 28.55
CA LEU A 72 51.32 -35.75 27.51
C LEU A 72 50.91 -35.36 26.08
N ARG A 73 51.03 -34.06 25.79
CA ARG A 73 51.51 -33.56 24.50
C ARG A 73 52.95 -33.07 24.70
N GLU A 74 53.88 -33.67 23.96
CA GLU A 74 55.33 -33.53 24.08
C GLU A 74 55.86 -32.09 23.95
N PRO A 75 56.97 -31.75 24.63
CA PRO A 75 57.71 -30.52 24.43
C PRO A 75 58.79 -30.71 23.37
N GLY A 76 58.64 -30.11 22.19
CA GLY A 76 59.76 -30.04 21.26
C GLY A 76 59.40 -29.78 19.81
N GLN A 77 59.10 -28.52 19.48
CA GLN A 77 59.65 -27.85 18.28
C GLN A 77 59.11 -26.43 18.18
N ARG A 78 59.96 -25.47 18.54
CA ARG A 78 59.99 -24.13 17.93
C ARG A 78 60.76 -24.26 16.61
N PRO A 79 60.34 -23.51 15.58
CA PRO A 79 61.20 -22.44 15.07
C PRO A 79 60.41 -21.13 15.06
N MET A 80 60.78 -20.17 15.91
CA MET A 80 61.55 -18.97 15.54
C MET A 80 61.10 -18.24 14.27
N ALA A 81 60.54 -17.05 14.55
CA ALA A 81 60.82 -15.77 13.89
C ALA A 81 60.21 -15.50 12.51
N ALA A 82 59.23 -14.59 12.49
CA ALA A 82 59.41 -13.31 11.81
C ALA A 82 58.58 -12.20 12.48
N PRO A 83 59.04 -10.94 12.42
CA PRO A 83 58.57 -9.84 13.27
C PRO A 83 57.26 -9.22 12.79
N ARG A 84 56.48 -8.76 13.75
CA ARG A 84 55.26 -7.97 13.58
C ARG A 84 55.62 -6.63 12.92
N GLU A 85 55.09 -6.37 11.73
CA GLU A 85 54.93 -5.00 11.26
C GLU A 85 53.74 -4.35 11.98
N PRO A 86 53.91 -3.15 12.55
CA PRO A 86 52.80 -2.38 13.10
C PRO A 86 51.97 -1.83 11.93
N VAL A 87 50.73 -2.31 11.81
CA VAL A 87 49.74 -1.66 10.93
C VAL A 87 49.43 -0.29 11.53
N GLU A 88 50.07 0.71 10.96
CA GLU A 88 49.85 2.14 11.15
C GLU A 88 48.40 2.47 10.77
N ILE A 89 47.55 2.69 11.78
CA ILE A 89 46.20 3.21 11.59
C ILE A 89 46.37 4.68 11.17
N ALA A 90 46.47 4.90 9.86
CA ALA A 90 46.36 6.22 9.28
C ALA A 90 44.93 6.76 9.53
N PRO A 91 44.77 7.99 10.04
CA PRO A 91 43.47 8.63 10.07
C PRO A 91 43.04 8.91 8.63
N LEU A 92 42.08 8.14 8.12
CA LEU A 92 41.40 8.46 6.87
C LEU A 92 40.73 9.82 7.03
N ALA A 93 41.35 10.77 6.34
CA ALA A 93 40.94 12.15 6.25
C ALA A 93 39.46 12.25 5.89
N ARG A 94 38.79 13.10 6.65
CA ARG A 94 37.54 13.79 6.31
C ARG A 94 37.58 14.22 4.83
N ASN A 95 36.92 13.48 3.96
CA ASN A 95 36.59 13.92 2.61
C ASN A 95 35.41 14.89 2.69
N GLU A 96 35.72 16.13 3.10
CA GLU A 96 34.96 17.32 2.70
C GLU A 96 35.28 17.60 1.22
N ALA A 97 34.76 16.76 0.33
CA ALA A 97 34.64 17.13 -1.07
C ALA A 97 33.39 18.01 -1.21
N ALA A 98 33.62 19.31 -1.04
CA ALA A 98 32.72 20.37 -1.44
C ALA A 98 32.25 20.11 -2.87
N VAL A 99 30.96 19.78 -3.01
CA VAL A 99 30.26 19.90 -4.29
C VAL A 99 30.18 21.41 -4.59
N PRO A 100 30.75 21.92 -5.70
CA PRO A 100 30.53 23.30 -6.09
C PRO A 100 29.05 23.46 -6.46
N VAL A 101 28.30 24.09 -5.57
CA VAL A 101 27.00 24.68 -5.88
C VAL A 101 27.27 25.84 -6.84
N ALA A 102 27.17 25.57 -8.14
CA ALA A 102 27.07 26.61 -9.13
C ALA A 102 25.70 27.32 -8.97
N PRO A 103 25.66 28.67 -8.96
CA PRO A 103 24.40 29.40 -8.90
C PRO A 103 23.69 29.34 -10.25
N SER A 104 22.73 28.44 -10.38
CA SER A 104 21.79 28.44 -11.49
C SER A 104 20.83 29.64 -11.31
N ALA A 105 21.06 30.65 -12.13
CA ALA A 105 20.21 31.81 -12.33
C ALA A 105 18.75 31.42 -12.64
N PRO A 106 17.76 32.31 -12.36
CA PRO A 106 16.35 32.00 -12.50
C PRO A 106 15.96 31.79 -13.97
N ALA A 107 15.56 30.56 -14.29
CA ALA A 107 14.86 30.27 -15.53
C ALA A 107 13.49 30.96 -15.50
N GLU A 108 13.27 31.82 -16.48
CA GLU A 108 11.99 32.46 -16.76
C GLU A 108 10.88 31.41 -16.91
N PRO A 109 9.64 31.68 -16.46
CA PRO A 109 8.51 30.81 -16.75
C PRO A 109 8.16 30.94 -18.23
N VAL A 110 8.70 30.03 -19.05
CA VAL A 110 8.20 29.79 -20.40
C VAL A 110 6.78 29.25 -20.26
N VAL A 111 5.80 30.13 -20.43
CA VAL A 111 4.40 29.78 -20.64
C VAL A 111 4.31 29.09 -22.01
N THR A 112 4.59 27.79 -22.06
CA THR A 112 4.11 26.96 -23.16
C THR A 112 2.61 26.78 -22.95
N THR A 113 1.82 27.62 -23.61
CA THR A 113 0.41 27.35 -23.91
C THR A 113 0.35 26.12 -24.82
N SER A 114 0.52 24.94 -24.22
CA SER A 114 0.21 23.66 -24.84
C SER A 114 -1.31 23.54 -24.82
N ALA A 115 -1.90 23.87 -25.97
CA ALA A 115 -3.31 23.63 -26.30
C ALA A 115 -3.62 22.14 -26.19
N ASN A 116 -3.88 21.67 -24.98
CA ASN A 116 -4.33 20.31 -24.71
C ASN A 116 -5.83 20.27 -25.01
N SER A 117 -6.14 19.88 -26.25
CA SER A 117 -7.44 19.83 -26.92
C SER A 117 -8.44 18.80 -26.35
N ARG A 118 -8.33 18.48 -25.04
CA ARG A 118 -9.23 17.55 -24.33
C ARG A 118 -10.19 18.22 -23.35
N PHE A 119 -9.97 19.48 -22.97
CA PHE A 119 -10.90 20.23 -22.11
C PHE A 119 -11.92 21.12 -22.85
N ALA A 120 -11.82 21.24 -24.18
CA ALA A 120 -12.77 22.04 -24.99
C ALA A 120 -14.20 21.45 -25.04
N ARG A 121 -14.41 20.23 -24.50
CA ARG A 121 -15.72 19.56 -24.52
C ARG A 121 -16.63 19.94 -23.33
N PHE A 122 -16.08 20.55 -22.26
CA PHE A 122 -16.86 20.94 -21.08
C PHE A 122 -17.42 22.38 -21.15
N ALA A 123 -16.93 23.24 -22.04
CA ALA A 123 -17.46 24.61 -22.21
C ALA A 123 -18.79 24.67 -23.01
N ARG A 124 -19.32 23.52 -23.46
CA ARG A 124 -20.53 23.41 -24.30
C ARG A 124 -21.80 23.01 -23.54
N TRP A 125 -21.87 23.30 -22.25
CA TRP A 125 -23.09 23.06 -21.44
C TRP A 125 -23.72 24.35 -20.91
N GLY A 126 -23.13 25.52 -21.19
CA GLY A 126 -23.59 26.82 -20.69
C GLY A 126 -23.99 27.86 -21.75
N GLN A 127 -23.86 27.58 -23.05
CA GLN A 127 -24.33 28.50 -24.09
C GLN A 127 -25.79 28.21 -24.43
N GLY A 128 -26.65 29.00 -23.78
CA GLY A 128 -28.08 28.99 -23.94
C GLY A 128 -28.54 29.20 -25.38
N VAL A 129 -29.65 28.55 -25.68
CA VAL A 129 -30.52 28.82 -26.82
C VAL A 129 -31.07 30.25 -26.66
N ALA A 130 -30.44 31.22 -27.31
CA ALA A 130 -31.01 32.55 -27.51
C ALA A 130 -32.04 32.45 -28.64
N LEU A 131 -33.31 32.24 -28.29
CA LEU A 131 -34.43 32.50 -29.20
C LEU A 131 -34.91 33.93 -28.98
N SER A 132 -34.65 34.75 -29.99
CA SER A 132 -35.16 36.10 -30.13
C SER A 132 -36.69 36.15 -30.08
N GLY A 133 -37.21 37.17 -29.40
CA GLY A 133 -38.30 37.98 -29.93
C GLY A 133 -39.60 37.96 -29.14
N THR A 134 -39.72 38.88 -28.19
CA THR A 134 -40.90 39.76 -28.07
C THR A 134 -40.47 41.11 -27.49
N GLN A 135 -40.28 42.08 -28.37
CA GLN A 135 -40.16 43.48 -28.01
C GLN A 135 -41.59 44.02 -27.85
N GLY A 136 -42.01 44.30 -26.62
CA GLY A 136 -43.33 44.85 -26.33
C GLY A 136 -43.45 45.35 -24.88
N ALA A 137 -43.60 46.68 -24.76
CA ALA A 137 -44.09 47.44 -23.61
C ALA A 137 -43.20 47.55 -22.34
N PRO A 138 -42.53 48.70 -22.11
CA PRO A 138 -41.98 49.05 -20.81
C PRO A 138 -43.09 49.49 -19.82
N ASP A 139 -42.83 49.27 -18.52
CA ASP A 139 -43.47 49.91 -17.35
C ASP A 139 -44.48 49.14 -16.47
N ALA A 140 -44.57 47.80 -16.49
CA ALA A 140 -45.36 47.10 -15.45
C ALA A 140 -44.78 45.81 -14.83
N LEU A 141 -43.63 45.29 -15.27
CA LEU A 141 -43.04 44.03 -14.77
C LEU A 141 -41.83 44.19 -13.81
N ALA A 142 -41.55 45.41 -13.36
CA ALA A 142 -40.32 45.77 -12.66
C ALA A 142 -40.02 45.07 -11.30
N PRO A 143 -41.00 44.61 -10.48
CA PRO A 143 -40.66 44.02 -9.18
C PRO A 143 -40.29 42.53 -9.25
N ALA A 144 -40.79 41.77 -10.23
CA ALA A 144 -40.57 40.31 -10.28
C ALA A 144 -39.16 39.94 -10.74
N ALA A 145 -38.64 40.60 -11.79
CA ALA A 145 -37.27 40.37 -12.26
C ALA A 145 -36.22 40.70 -11.19
N ARG A 146 -36.45 41.77 -10.42
CA ARG A 146 -35.57 42.21 -9.33
C ARG A 146 -35.49 41.20 -8.18
N ASN A 147 -36.54 40.40 -7.97
CA ASN A 147 -36.56 39.34 -6.95
C ASN A 147 -35.78 38.08 -7.40
N GLU A 148 -35.73 37.79 -8.71
CA GLU A 148 -34.95 36.66 -9.24
C GLU A 148 -33.45 36.94 -9.17
N ASP A 149 -33.02 38.17 -9.48
CA ASP A 149 -31.63 38.61 -9.34
C ASP A 149 -31.17 38.46 -7.89
N PHE A 150 -31.97 38.95 -6.93
CA PHE A 150 -31.69 38.81 -5.50
C PHE A 150 -31.65 37.35 -5.05
N ALA A 151 -32.57 36.50 -5.52
CA ALA A 151 -32.55 35.07 -5.20
C ALA A 151 -31.31 34.37 -5.77
N SER A 152 -30.80 34.83 -6.92
CA SER A 152 -29.57 34.32 -7.52
C SER A 152 -28.32 34.73 -6.73
N GLU A 153 -28.26 35.98 -6.25
CA GLU A 153 -27.19 36.48 -5.37
C GLU A 153 -27.16 35.74 -4.03
N LEU A 154 -28.32 35.46 -3.43
CA LEU A 154 -28.40 34.65 -2.20
C LEU A 154 -27.88 33.23 -2.40
N ARG A 155 -28.23 32.58 -3.52
CA ARG A 155 -27.68 31.25 -3.83
C ARG A 155 -26.19 31.29 -4.08
N GLN A 156 -25.70 32.32 -4.77
CA GLN A 156 -24.28 32.48 -5.04
C GLN A 156 -23.49 32.66 -3.74
N THR A 157 -23.95 33.56 -2.86
CA THR A 157 -23.32 33.76 -1.54
C THR A 157 -23.38 32.51 -0.67
N GLN A 158 -24.47 31.75 -0.71
CA GLN A 158 -24.56 30.46 -0.03
C GLN A 158 -23.51 29.47 -0.55
N LEU A 159 -23.40 29.30 -1.88
CA LEU A 159 -22.42 28.40 -2.49
C LEU A 159 -20.98 28.83 -2.18
N GLU A 160 -20.70 30.13 -2.21
CA GLU A 160 -19.39 30.68 -1.82
C GLU A 160 -19.07 30.35 -0.36
N SER A 161 -20.07 30.43 0.53
CA SER A 161 -19.91 30.06 1.94
C SER A 161 -19.62 28.56 2.10
N GLU A 162 -20.34 27.68 1.41
CA GLU A 162 -20.13 26.23 1.44
C GLU A 162 -18.76 25.86 0.85
N MET A 163 -18.33 26.50 -0.24
CA MET A 163 -17.00 26.31 -0.80
C MET A 163 -15.90 26.75 0.17
N SER A 164 -16.09 27.87 0.87
CA SER A 164 -15.14 28.34 1.89
C SER A 164 -15.07 27.38 3.09
N GLN A 165 -16.19 26.77 3.46
CA GLN A 165 -16.25 25.78 4.53
C GLN A 165 -15.53 24.49 4.13
N LEU A 166 -15.84 23.94 2.95
CA LEU A 166 -15.20 22.72 2.44
C LEU A 166 -13.69 22.88 2.28
N ARG A 167 -13.21 24.06 1.88
CA ARG A 167 -11.77 24.34 1.82
C ARG A 167 -11.11 24.29 3.19
N ARG A 168 -11.73 24.90 4.20
CA ARG A 168 -11.24 24.84 5.60
C ARG A 168 -11.25 23.42 6.15
N GLU A 169 -12.29 22.64 5.89
CA GLU A 169 -12.36 21.23 6.28
C GLU A 169 -11.29 20.40 5.56
N SER A 170 -11.04 20.67 4.29
CA SER A 170 -9.99 20.00 3.52
C SER A 170 -8.59 20.34 4.03
N GLU A 171 -8.33 21.60 4.40
CA GLU A 171 -7.08 22.03 5.03
C GLU A 171 -6.89 21.33 6.39
N ARG A 172 -7.93 21.33 7.23
CA ARG A 172 -7.91 20.63 8.52
C ARG A 172 -7.62 19.13 8.38
N LEU A 173 -8.29 18.45 7.44
CA LEU A 173 -8.05 17.02 7.20
C LEU A 173 -6.64 16.76 6.68
N ARG A 174 -6.07 17.66 5.86
CA ARG A 174 -4.68 17.54 5.41
C ARG A 174 -3.70 17.71 6.57
N GLU A 175 -3.97 18.62 7.50
CA GLU A 175 -3.18 18.80 8.71
C GLU A 175 -3.25 17.57 9.62
N GLU A 176 -4.45 17.04 9.86
CA GLU A 176 -4.65 15.80 10.63
C GLU A 176 -3.94 14.60 9.99
N LEU A 177 -4.00 14.46 8.66
CA LEU A 177 -3.24 13.42 7.94
C LEU A 177 -1.73 13.62 8.03
N ALA A 178 -1.23 14.86 7.96
CA ALA A 178 0.19 15.15 8.13
C ALA A 178 0.67 14.76 9.53
N ALA A 179 -0.11 15.07 10.57
CA ALA A 179 0.20 14.69 11.95
C ALA A 179 0.22 13.17 12.14
N VAL A 180 -0.77 12.45 11.61
CA VAL A 180 -0.79 10.97 11.68
C VAL A 180 0.37 10.35 10.90
N GLN A 181 0.75 10.92 9.75
CA GLN A 181 1.92 10.47 9.02
C GLN A 181 3.20 10.67 9.84
N GLU A 182 3.36 11.82 10.50
CA GLU A 182 4.50 12.07 11.40
C GLU A 182 4.54 11.05 12.54
N GLU A 183 3.42 10.81 13.22
CA GLU A 183 3.32 9.79 14.26
C GLU A 183 3.70 8.40 13.73
N LEU A 184 3.23 8.03 12.53
CA LEU A 184 3.61 6.76 11.91
C LEU A 184 5.11 6.70 11.56
N THR A 185 5.72 7.80 11.13
CA THR A 185 7.17 7.83 10.89
C THR A 185 7.95 7.69 12.20
N LEU A 186 7.50 8.34 13.27
CA LEU A 186 8.10 8.22 14.60
C LEU A 186 7.94 6.79 15.12
N LEU A 187 6.74 6.20 15.05
CA LEU A 187 6.50 4.81 15.45
C LEU A 187 7.30 3.85 14.59
N LYS A 188 7.43 4.06 13.29
CA LYS A 188 8.30 3.23 12.43
C LYS A 188 9.76 3.37 12.82
N SER A 189 10.22 4.57 13.16
CA SER A 189 11.61 4.78 13.58
C SER A 189 11.89 4.12 14.95
N ALA A 190 10.96 4.22 15.90
CA ALA A 190 11.02 3.55 17.20
C ALA A 190 10.83 2.02 17.07
N ARG A 191 10.00 1.58 16.12
CA ARG A 191 9.75 0.18 15.74
C ARG A 191 10.66 -0.29 14.61
N ASN A 192 11.83 0.33 14.41
CA ASN A 192 12.95 -0.36 13.76
C ASN A 192 13.40 -1.44 14.75
N VAL A 193 12.59 -2.50 14.79
CA VAL A 193 12.88 -3.81 15.37
C VAL A 193 14.29 -4.13 14.89
N SER A 194 15.23 -4.29 15.84
CA SER A 194 16.67 -4.53 15.67
C SER A 194 17.17 -4.55 14.21
N PRO A 195 18.20 -3.74 13.84
CA PRO A 195 18.72 -3.64 12.47
C PRO A 195 18.81 -4.97 11.70
N LEU A 196 19.12 -6.07 12.40
CA LEU A 196 19.12 -7.45 11.92
C LEU A 196 17.81 -7.89 11.22
N TYR A 197 16.63 -7.61 11.79
CA TYR A 197 15.35 -8.00 11.19
C TYR A 197 14.99 -7.14 9.97
N SER A 198 15.42 -5.86 9.96
CA SER A 198 15.21 -4.99 8.79
C SER A 198 16.01 -5.48 7.58
N GLU A 199 17.24 -5.96 7.81
CA GLU A 199 18.07 -6.57 6.78
C GLU A 199 17.47 -7.91 6.31
N ALA A 200 17.03 -8.76 7.25
CA ALA A 200 16.37 -10.02 6.93
C ALA A 200 15.10 -9.82 6.08
N ALA A 201 14.29 -8.82 6.41
CA ALA A 201 13.09 -8.48 5.64
C ALA A 201 13.42 -7.96 4.23
N ALA A 202 14.50 -7.17 4.08
CA ALA A 202 14.96 -6.70 2.77
C ALA A 202 15.49 -7.84 1.89
N LEU A 203 16.18 -8.83 2.47
CA LEU A 203 16.60 -10.05 1.76
C LEU A 203 15.40 -10.90 1.33
N ALA A 204 14.41 -11.05 2.21
CA ALA A 204 13.17 -11.74 1.89
C ALA A 204 12.41 -11.09 0.73
N GLN A 205 12.31 -9.75 0.70
CA GLN A 205 11.69 -9.01 -0.42
C GLN A 205 12.43 -9.20 -1.74
N LYS A 206 13.75 -9.43 -1.70
CA LYS A 206 14.56 -9.77 -2.88
C LYS A 206 14.39 -11.23 -3.33
N GLY A 207 13.60 -12.02 -2.60
CA GLY A 207 13.37 -13.44 -2.91
C GLY A 207 14.47 -14.38 -2.41
N VAL A 208 15.31 -13.93 -1.47
CA VAL A 208 16.31 -14.81 -0.85
C VAL A 208 15.59 -15.87 0.00
N PRO A 209 15.93 -17.16 -0.14
CA PRO A 209 15.31 -18.23 0.63
C PRO A 209 15.70 -18.15 2.13
N ALA A 210 14.87 -18.73 2.99
CA ALA A 210 14.99 -18.59 4.44
C ALA A 210 16.32 -19.12 5.02
N ASP A 211 16.90 -20.14 4.40
CA ASP A 211 18.22 -20.67 4.74
C ASP A 211 19.33 -19.63 4.51
N GLY A 212 19.29 -18.93 3.37
CA GLY A 212 20.21 -17.85 3.03
C GLY A 212 20.08 -16.66 3.98
N ILE A 213 18.84 -16.31 4.35
CA ILE A 213 18.57 -15.23 5.31
C ILE A 213 19.10 -15.58 6.70
N ALA A 214 18.85 -16.80 7.18
CA ALA A 214 19.34 -17.27 8.47
C ALA A 214 20.87 -17.22 8.56
N GLY A 215 21.56 -17.68 7.51
CA GLY A 215 23.02 -17.64 7.45
C GLY A 215 23.60 -16.23 7.38
N GLN A 216 22.95 -15.31 6.66
CA GLN A 216 23.46 -13.95 6.45
C GLN A 216 23.17 -13.03 7.66
N CYS A 217 21.99 -13.15 8.27
CA CYS A 217 21.57 -12.29 9.37
C CYS A 217 21.87 -12.88 10.76
N GLY A 218 22.38 -14.12 10.85
CA GLY A 218 22.69 -14.78 12.12
C GLY A 218 21.45 -15.08 12.98
N ILE A 219 20.29 -15.26 12.35
CA ILE A 219 19.01 -15.59 13.00
C ILE A 219 18.68 -17.08 12.81
N SER A 220 17.75 -17.60 13.61
CA SER A 220 17.32 -18.99 13.46
C SER A 220 16.55 -19.21 12.14
N LEU A 221 16.56 -20.45 11.63
CA LEU A 221 15.82 -20.79 10.41
C LEU A 221 14.31 -20.50 10.54
N GLY A 222 13.72 -20.78 11.70
CA GLY A 222 12.30 -20.49 11.95
C GLY A 222 11.98 -18.99 11.95
N GLU A 223 12.89 -18.15 12.46
CA GLU A 223 12.73 -16.69 12.37
C GLU A 223 12.86 -16.20 10.93
N ALA A 224 13.79 -16.75 10.16
CA ALA A 224 13.95 -16.42 8.75
C ALA A 224 12.72 -16.83 7.91
N GLU A 225 12.12 -17.99 8.18
CA GLU A 225 10.88 -18.42 7.53
C GLU A 225 9.71 -17.49 7.86
N LEU A 226 9.58 -17.06 9.13
CA LEU A 226 8.56 -16.10 9.54
C LEU A 226 8.75 -14.74 8.83
N VAL A 227 9.97 -14.23 8.79
CA VAL A 227 10.30 -12.97 8.09
C VAL A 227 9.99 -13.08 6.59
N ALA A 228 10.33 -14.20 5.97
CA ALA A 228 10.02 -14.45 4.55
C ALA A 228 8.52 -14.49 4.29
N ALA A 229 7.75 -15.17 5.14
CA ALA A 229 6.29 -15.23 5.03
C ALA A 229 5.64 -13.85 5.20
N LEU A 230 6.11 -13.07 6.18
CA LEU A 230 5.63 -11.70 6.44
C LEU A 230 5.95 -10.76 5.27
N ALA A 231 7.18 -10.76 4.77
CA ALA A 231 7.58 -9.91 3.65
C ALA A 231 6.75 -10.19 2.38
N MET A 232 6.45 -11.47 2.10
CA MET A 232 5.60 -11.87 0.98
C MET A 232 4.11 -11.58 1.21
N ALA A 233 3.67 -11.49 2.47
CA ALA A 233 2.32 -11.08 2.82
C ALA A 233 2.14 -9.55 2.71
N ASP A 234 3.14 -8.78 3.15
CA ASP A 234 3.15 -7.32 3.05
C ASP A 234 3.19 -6.85 1.59
N GLY A 235 3.98 -7.49 0.73
CA GLY A 235 4.00 -7.20 -0.71
C GLY A 235 2.68 -7.49 -1.42
N ARG A 236 1.92 -8.50 -0.96
CA ARG A 236 0.57 -8.81 -1.47
C ARG A 236 -0.53 -7.89 -0.94
N ARG A 237 -0.25 -7.08 0.08
CA ARG A 237 -1.24 -6.17 0.68
C ARG A 237 -1.36 -4.85 -0.11
N ILE A 238 -0.50 -4.64 -1.10
CA ILE A 238 -0.47 -3.45 -1.97
C ILE A 238 -0.79 -3.87 -3.41
N GLU A 239 -1.90 -4.55 -3.61
CA GLU A 239 -2.67 -4.35 -4.83
C GLU A 239 -3.73 -3.33 -4.43
N PRO A 240 -3.58 -2.02 -4.77
CA PRO A 240 -4.76 -1.18 -4.88
C PRO A 240 -5.64 -1.96 -5.84
N THR A 241 -6.78 -2.48 -5.37
CA THR A 241 -7.82 -2.98 -6.27
C THR A 241 -7.96 -1.91 -7.33
N GLU A 242 -7.42 -2.25 -8.51
CA GLU A 242 -7.50 -1.48 -9.71
C GLU A 242 -8.97 -1.10 -9.77
N TYR A 243 -9.24 0.21 -9.64
CA TYR A 243 -10.56 0.73 -9.87
C TYR A 243 -10.87 0.30 -11.30
N LEU A 244 -11.60 -0.82 -11.44
CA LEU A 244 -12.23 -1.23 -12.67
C LEU A 244 -12.99 -0.01 -13.14
N ASP A 245 -12.44 0.69 -14.13
CA ASP A 245 -13.09 1.81 -14.76
C ASP A 245 -14.41 1.28 -15.33
N PRO A 246 -15.58 1.68 -14.80
CA PRO A 246 -16.86 1.19 -15.29
C PRO A 246 -17.15 1.66 -16.72
N ASN A 247 -16.26 2.43 -17.35
CA ASN A 247 -16.35 2.85 -18.75
C ASN A 247 -15.49 2.06 -19.73
N ASP A 248 -14.74 1.04 -19.31
CA ASP A 248 -14.20 0.05 -20.27
C ASP A 248 -15.31 -0.95 -20.65
N SER A 249 -16.40 -0.41 -21.21
CA SER A 249 -17.36 -1.18 -21.95
C SER A 249 -16.68 -1.64 -23.23
N GLY A 250 -15.98 -2.77 -23.13
CA GLY A 250 -15.43 -3.51 -24.25
C GLY A 250 -16.46 -3.55 -25.36
N ASN A 251 -16.15 -2.86 -26.45
CA ASN A 251 -16.82 -2.99 -27.73
C ASN A 251 -16.49 -4.38 -28.29
N SER A 252 -17.07 -5.43 -27.72
CA SER A 252 -17.05 -6.78 -28.28
C SER A 252 -18.26 -6.96 -29.18
N ASN A 253 -18.37 -6.11 -30.21
CA ASN A 253 -19.33 -6.32 -31.28
C ASN A 253 -18.66 -7.11 -32.41
N GLY A 254 -19.07 -8.38 -32.53
CA GLY A 254 -19.30 -9.04 -33.81
C GLY A 254 -18.09 -9.35 -34.69
N GLN A 255 -17.55 -10.55 -34.53
CA GLN A 255 -17.13 -11.30 -35.72
C GLN A 255 -17.37 -12.80 -35.55
N ALA A 256 -18.65 -13.17 -35.65
CA ALA A 256 -19.06 -14.50 -36.02
C ALA A 256 -18.73 -14.72 -37.50
N HIS A 257 -17.58 -15.32 -37.79
CA HIS A 257 -17.36 -15.97 -39.09
C HIS A 257 -17.21 -17.47 -38.86
N GLY A 258 -18.25 -18.18 -39.30
CA GLY A 258 -18.24 -19.64 -39.39
C GLY A 258 -17.10 -20.14 -40.27
N GLY A 259 -16.48 -21.21 -39.81
CA GLY A 259 -15.47 -21.98 -40.55
C GLY A 259 -15.59 -23.43 -40.16
N GLN A 260 -16.08 -24.23 -41.11
CA GLN A 260 -16.44 -25.65 -41.08
C GLN A 260 -15.53 -26.63 -40.30
N PRO A 261 -16.09 -27.78 -39.88
CA PRO A 261 -15.32 -28.91 -39.38
C PRO A 261 -14.71 -29.72 -40.54
N ASN A 262 -13.37 -29.72 -40.67
CA ASN A 262 -12.69 -30.57 -41.63
C ASN A 262 -12.27 -31.90 -40.98
N ARG A 263 -13.05 -32.95 -41.27
CA ARG A 263 -12.62 -34.36 -41.20
C ARG A 263 -11.50 -34.56 -42.23
N HIS A 264 -10.39 -35.22 -41.85
CA HIS A 264 -9.69 -36.28 -42.60
C HIS A 264 -8.41 -36.65 -41.81
N ARG A 265 -8.27 -37.87 -41.28
CA ARG A 265 -7.82 -39.12 -41.94
C ARG A 265 -6.30 -39.16 -42.22
N ARG A 266 -5.56 -39.91 -41.38
CA ARG A 266 -4.34 -40.70 -41.69
C ARG A 266 -3.93 -41.43 -40.39
N THR A 267 -4.06 -42.74 -40.18
CA THR A 267 -3.45 -43.93 -40.83
C THR A 267 -1.93 -43.87 -41.01
N GLY A 268 -1.23 -44.82 -40.39
CA GLY A 268 0.20 -45.12 -40.58
C GLY A 268 0.89 -45.37 -39.23
N THR A 269 0.89 -46.55 -38.59
CA THR A 269 1.62 -47.82 -38.89
C THR A 269 3.11 -47.68 -39.23
N HIS A 270 3.90 -48.35 -38.37
CA HIS A 270 5.24 -48.95 -38.54
C HIS A 270 6.52 -48.12 -38.43
N GLY A 271 7.34 -48.62 -37.51
CA GLY A 271 8.76 -48.41 -37.29
C GLY A 271 9.12 -49.13 -36.00
#